data_AF-A0AAE3YDR3-F1
#
_entry.id   AF-A0AAE3YDR3-F1
#
_cell.length_a   1.000
_cell.length_b   1.000
_cell.length_c   1.000
_cell.angle_alpha   90.00
_cell.angle_beta   90.00
_cell.angle_gamma   90.00
#
_symmetry.space_group_name_H-M   'P 1'
#
loop_
_entity.id
_entity.type
_entity.pdbx_description
1 polymer ?
#
loop_
_entity_poly.entity_id
_entity_poly.type
_entity_poly.pdbx_seq_one_letter_code
_entity_poly.pdbx_strand_id
1 'polypeptide(L)'
;MKNTLAILLTGFILLISCNKENKDNGLVRVVFDPGHLKFISTSLNPKKETMSALYGNSKALESLSKENSQPEPGTVIKLVTWRYHENPQYTGGTITGELVSIETLQSDEKGSVSYEMKNAESNNLSVNKEERIQYLMSYHPVSRP
;
A
#
# COMPACT_ATOMS: atom_id res chain seq x y z
N MET A 1 -12.71 49.52 -35.58
CA MET A 1 -11.33 49.28 -35.10
C MET A 1 -11.21 49.07 -33.59
N LYS A 2 -12.09 49.65 -32.76
CA LYS A 2 -12.04 49.50 -31.30
C LYS A 2 -12.49 48.11 -30.80
N ASN A 3 -13.49 47.51 -31.44
CA ASN A 3 -14.02 46.19 -31.06
C ASN A 3 -13.13 45.04 -31.55
N THR A 4 -12.39 45.22 -32.65
CA THR A 4 -11.44 44.21 -33.16
C THR A 4 -10.20 44.10 -32.27
N LEU A 5 -9.78 45.20 -31.64
CA LEU A 5 -8.67 45.20 -30.69
C LEU A 5 -9.04 44.46 -29.38
N ALA A 6 -10.30 44.59 -28.94
CA ALA A 6 -10.81 43.87 -27.77
C ALA A 6 -10.83 42.36 -27.98
N ILE A 7 -11.28 41.88 -29.15
CA ILE A 7 -11.35 40.44 -29.48
C ILE A 7 -9.95 39.81 -29.54
N LEU A 8 -8.96 40.53 -30.07
CA LEU A 8 -7.56 40.09 -30.10
C LEU A 8 -6.97 39.97 -28.68
N LEU A 9 -7.34 40.88 -27.77
CA LEU A 9 -6.86 40.87 -26.39
C LEU A 9 -7.44 39.69 -25.59
N THR A 10 -8.72 39.35 -25.80
CA THR A 10 -9.35 38.20 -25.12
C THR A 10 -8.84 36.85 -25.64
N GLY A 11 -8.48 36.76 -26.94
CA GLY A 11 -7.88 35.56 -27.52
C GLY A 11 -6.49 35.24 -26.98
N PHE A 12 -5.71 36.26 -26.61
CA PHE A 12 -4.34 36.07 -26.11
C PHE A 12 -4.28 35.51 -24.68
N ILE A 13 -5.30 35.76 -23.86
CA ILE A 13 -5.40 35.26 -22.48
C ILE A 13 -5.66 33.74 -22.46
N LEU A 14 -6.30 33.19 -23.50
CA LEU A 14 -6.57 31.76 -23.63
C LEU A 14 -5.34 30.91 -23.98
N LEU A 15 -4.24 31.54 -24.41
CA LEU A 15 -3.00 30.85 -24.79
C LEU A 15 -2.00 30.71 -23.63
N ILE A 16 -2.32 31.23 -22.45
CA ILE A 16 -1.54 30.99 -21.24
C ILE A 16 -1.96 29.62 -20.67
N SER A 17 -1.70 28.56 -21.45
CA SER A 17 -1.70 27.21 -20.90
C SER A 17 -0.60 27.18 -19.85
N CYS A 18 -1.00 26.93 -18.60
CA CYS A 18 -0.08 26.83 -17.48
C CYS A 18 0.88 25.66 -17.76
N ASN A 19 2.08 25.96 -18.29
CA ASN A 19 3.18 25.01 -18.38
C ASN A 19 3.66 24.75 -16.95
N LYS A 20 2.90 23.95 -16.22
CA LYS A 20 3.34 23.37 -14.95
C LYS A 20 4.42 22.37 -15.32
N GLU A 21 5.66 22.85 -15.29
CA GLU A 21 6.83 22.01 -15.43
C GLU A 21 6.72 20.90 -14.39
N ASN A 22 6.68 19.65 -14.85
CA ASN A 22 6.56 18.48 -13.99
C ASN A 22 7.93 18.32 -13.31
N LYS A 23 8.15 19.08 -12.23
CA LYS A 23 9.36 18.93 -11.42
C LYS A 23 9.40 17.48 -10.95
N ASP A 24 10.46 16.79 -11.34
CA ASP A 24 10.80 15.53 -10.70
C ASP A 24 11.08 15.85 -9.24
N ASN A 25 10.13 15.52 -8.38
CA ASN A 25 10.19 15.84 -6.96
C ASN A 25 11.16 14.91 -6.21
N GLY A 26 11.87 14.01 -6.92
CA GLY A 26 12.78 13.04 -6.32
C GLY A 26 12.08 11.97 -5.47
N LEU A 27 10.75 11.84 -5.60
CA LEU A 27 9.96 10.84 -4.89
C LEU A 27 10.24 9.46 -5.48
N VAL A 28 10.79 8.56 -4.65
CA VAL A 28 11.11 7.19 -5.07
C VAL A 28 9.96 6.26 -4.69
N ARG A 29 9.38 5.62 -5.70
CA ARG A 29 8.39 4.57 -5.48
C ARG A 29 9.07 3.25 -5.18
N VAL A 30 9.04 2.80 -3.93
CA VAL A 30 9.50 1.46 -3.57
C VAL A 30 8.38 0.45 -3.83
N VAL A 31 8.71 -0.61 -4.56
CA VAL A 31 7.80 -1.73 -4.83
C VAL A 31 8.39 -2.97 -4.18
N PHE A 32 7.53 -3.73 -3.50
CA PHE A 32 7.91 -5.02 -2.94
C PHE A 32 7.66 -6.13 -3.96
N ASP A 33 8.63 -7.03 -4.11
CA ASP A 33 8.46 -8.27 -4.86
C ASP A 33 7.90 -9.37 -3.93
N PRO A 34 6.63 -9.79 -4.12
CA PRO A 34 6.03 -10.84 -3.30
C PRO A 34 6.46 -12.26 -3.71
N GLY A 35 7.26 -12.42 -4.77
CA GLY A 35 7.60 -13.71 -5.34
C GLY A 35 6.35 -14.49 -5.76
N HIS A 36 6.17 -15.68 -5.19
CA HIS A 36 5.00 -16.53 -5.49
C HIS A 36 3.71 -16.12 -4.76
N LEU A 37 3.80 -15.24 -3.76
CA LEU A 37 2.62 -14.78 -3.00
C LEU A 37 1.74 -13.88 -3.87
N LYS A 38 0.43 -13.93 -3.63
CA LYS A 38 -0.58 -13.15 -4.34
C LYS A 38 -1.10 -12.03 -3.47
N PHE A 39 -1.43 -10.90 -4.09
CA PHE A 39 -2.11 -9.81 -3.41
C PHE A 39 -3.48 -10.27 -2.91
N ILE A 40 -3.78 -9.99 -1.65
CA ILE A 40 -5.04 -10.34 -0.98
C ILE A 40 -5.82 -9.06 -0.67
N SER A 41 -5.18 -8.06 -0.07
CA SER A 41 -5.87 -6.86 0.40
C SER A 41 -4.92 -5.69 0.62
N THR A 42 -5.48 -4.49 0.82
CA THR A 42 -4.72 -3.27 1.11
C THR A 42 -5.41 -2.47 2.20
N SER A 43 -4.63 -1.69 2.94
CA SER A 43 -5.13 -0.71 3.88
C SER A 43 -4.36 0.61 3.77
N LEU A 44 -5.02 1.69 4.15
CA LEU A 44 -4.44 3.03 4.24
C LEU A 44 -4.63 3.56 5.66
N ASN A 45 -3.58 4.12 6.23
CA ASN A 45 -3.62 4.79 7.52
C ASN A 45 -3.17 6.24 7.35
N PRO A 46 -4.13 7.18 7.14
CA PRO A 46 -3.81 8.58 6.91
C PRO A 46 -3.14 9.25 8.11
N LYS A 47 -3.49 8.86 9.34
CA LYS A 47 -2.91 9.44 10.56
C LYS A 47 -1.42 9.13 10.69
N LYS A 48 -0.98 7.99 10.17
CA LYS A 48 0.43 7.57 10.17
C LYS A 48 1.10 7.78 8.82
N GLU A 49 0.38 8.30 7.83
CA GLU A 49 0.87 8.44 6.44
C GLU A 49 1.48 7.14 5.90
N THR A 50 0.80 6.02 6.15
CA THR A 50 1.25 4.68 5.74
C THR A 50 0.20 3.97 4.93
N MET A 51 0.65 3.14 3.99
CA MET A 51 -0.19 2.19 3.28
C MET A 51 0.39 0.79 3.43
N SER A 52 -0.49 -0.20 3.47
CA SER A 52 -0.07 -1.59 3.55
C SER A 52 -0.73 -2.43 2.48
N ALA A 53 -0.01 -3.46 2.02
CA ALA A 53 -0.54 -4.50 1.17
C ALA A 53 -0.30 -5.87 1.82
N LEU A 54 -1.35 -6.67 1.87
CA LEU A 54 -1.32 -8.04 2.35
C LEU A 54 -1.14 -8.97 1.16
N TYR A 55 -0.13 -9.82 1.23
CA TYR A 55 0.15 -10.88 0.27
C TYR A 55 0.07 -12.23 0.97
N GLY A 56 -0.32 -13.29 0.25
CA GLY A 56 -0.29 -14.63 0.78
C GLY A 56 -0.39 -15.73 -0.28
N ASN A 57 -0.24 -16.98 0.14
CA ASN A 57 -0.48 -18.15 -0.69
C ASN A 57 -1.98 -18.53 -0.73
N SER A 58 -2.34 -19.62 -1.41
CA SER A 58 -3.73 -20.10 -1.47
C SER A 58 -4.31 -20.40 -0.08
N LYS A 59 -3.50 -20.99 0.81
CA LYS A 59 -3.88 -21.27 2.20
C LYS A 59 -4.18 -20.02 3.02
N ALA A 60 -3.44 -18.94 2.80
CA ALA A 60 -3.77 -17.64 3.37
C ALA A 60 -5.13 -17.14 2.89
N LEU A 61 -5.40 -17.23 1.59
CA LEU A 61 -6.69 -16.81 1.03
C LEU A 61 -7.85 -17.62 1.61
N GLU A 62 -7.71 -18.95 1.70
CA GLU A 62 -8.70 -19.85 2.32
C GLU A 62 -8.93 -19.48 3.80
N SER A 63 -7.85 -19.26 4.56
CA SER A 63 -7.91 -18.91 5.99
C SER A 63 -8.63 -17.59 6.24
N LEU A 64 -8.30 -16.56 5.46
CA LEU A 64 -8.87 -15.20 5.59
C LEU A 64 -10.30 -15.09 5.05
N SER A 65 -10.79 -16.11 4.33
CA SER A 65 -12.17 -16.15 3.82
C SER A 65 -13.15 -16.80 4.81
N LYS A 66 -12.65 -17.35 5.93
CA LYS A 66 -13.47 -18.02 6.96
C LYS A 66 -13.80 -17.06 8.10
N GLU A 67 -14.95 -17.23 8.74
CA GLU A 67 -15.40 -16.36 9.84
C GLU A 67 -14.44 -16.32 11.04
N ASN A 68 -13.77 -17.43 11.35
CA ASN A 68 -12.88 -17.53 12.52
C ASN A 68 -11.42 -17.10 12.24
N SER A 69 -11.09 -16.78 10.98
CA SER A 69 -9.78 -16.33 10.47
C SER A 69 -8.56 -16.86 11.23
N GLN A 70 -8.44 -18.18 11.40
CA GLN A 70 -7.21 -18.80 11.94
C GLN A 70 -6.34 -19.30 10.78
N PRO A 71 -4.99 -19.19 10.85
CA PRO A 71 -4.12 -19.69 9.81
C PRO A 71 -4.25 -21.22 9.66
N GLU A 72 -4.61 -21.70 8.49
CA GLU A 72 -4.50 -23.12 8.16
C GLU A 72 -3.03 -23.57 8.12
N PRO A 73 -2.74 -24.87 8.33
CA PRO A 73 -1.42 -25.43 8.06
C PRO A 73 -0.90 -25.05 6.67
N GLY A 74 0.38 -24.68 6.59
CA GLY A 74 1.01 -24.21 5.35
C GLY A 74 0.66 -22.77 4.95
N THR A 75 -0.09 -22.02 5.76
CA THR A 75 -0.40 -20.60 5.48
C THR A 75 0.88 -19.76 5.50
N VAL A 76 1.05 -18.92 4.47
CA VAL A 76 2.10 -17.88 4.43
C VAL A 76 1.45 -16.55 4.10
N ILE A 77 1.61 -15.57 4.99
CA ILE A 77 1.12 -14.21 4.85
C ILE A 77 2.27 -13.22 5.03
N LYS A 78 2.30 -12.18 4.20
CA LYS A 78 3.16 -11.01 4.37
C LYS A 78 2.33 -9.73 4.35
N LEU A 79 2.40 -8.94 5.42
CA LEU A 79 1.91 -7.57 5.43
C LEU A 79 3.10 -6.64 5.22
N VAL A 80 3.10 -5.93 4.10
CA VAL A 80 4.16 -4.99 3.74
C VAL A 80 3.61 -3.58 3.92
N THR A 81 4.32 -2.75 4.66
CA THR A 81 3.91 -1.39 4.98
C THR A 81 4.94 -0.41 4.46
N TRP A 82 4.47 0.63 3.78
CA TRP A 82 5.27 1.75 3.33
C TRP A 82 4.74 3.05 3.92
N ARG A 83 5.58 4.07 3.96
CA ARG A 83 5.11 5.45 3.87
C ARG A 83 4.43 5.64 2.52
N TYR A 84 3.45 6.54 2.44
CA TYR A 84 2.91 6.95 1.15
C TYR A 84 3.19 8.43 0.90
N HIS A 85 3.31 8.76 -0.38
CA HIS A 85 3.44 10.13 -0.86
C HIS A 85 2.26 10.48 -1.74
N GLU A 86 1.93 11.77 -1.83
CA GLU A 86 1.00 12.23 -2.85
C GLU A 86 1.57 11.95 -4.25
N ASN A 87 0.71 11.55 -5.17
CA ASN A 87 1.11 11.28 -6.53
C ASN A 87 1.23 12.61 -7.30
N PRO A 88 2.44 13.02 -7.72
CA PRO A 88 2.62 14.30 -8.41
C PRO A 88 1.93 14.34 -9.78
N GLN A 89 1.65 13.17 -10.37
CA GLN A 89 1.00 13.05 -11.67
C GLN A 89 -0.54 13.03 -11.57
N TYR A 90 -1.10 12.75 -10.40
CA TYR A 90 -2.55 12.58 -10.22
C TYR A 90 -3.01 13.21 -8.91
N THR A 91 -3.67 14.36 -8.99
CA THR A 91 -4.26 15.04 -7.82
C THR A 91 -5.20 14.08 -7.07
N GLY A 92 -4.97 13.93 -5.77
CA GLY A 92 -5.73 13.02 -4.90
C GLY A 92 -5.28 11.55 -4.97
N GLY A 93 -4.33 11.20 -5.85
CA GLY A 93 -3.69 9.89 -5.87
C GLY A 93 -2.53 9.82 -4.86
N THR A 94 -2.19 8.61 -4.43
CA THR A 94 -1.01 8.34 -3.60
C THR A 94 -0.14 7.25 -4.23
N ILE A 95 1.15 7.25 -3.90
CA ILE A 95 2.13 6.25 -4.30
C ILE A 95 2.84 5.67 -3.09
N THR A 96 3.31 4.42 -3.20
CA THR A 96 4.22 3.86 -2.19
C THR A 96 5.51 4.68 -2.14
N GLY A 97 6.01 4.91 -0.93
CA GLY A 97 7.28 5.56 -0.65
C GLY A 97 8.24 4.59 0.02
N GLU A 98 8.83 5.01 1.13
CA GLU A 98 9.82 4.27 1.90
C GLU A 98 9.22 3.02 2.55
N LEU A 99 9.93 1.91 2.49
CA LEU A 99 9.54 0.69 3.21
C LEU A 99 9.64 0.93 4.72
N VAL A 100 8.57 0.65 5.45
CA VAL A 100 8.52 0.76 6.92
C VAL A 100 8.74 -0.61 7.55
N SER A 101 7.95 -1.59 7.14
CA SER A 101 8.00 -2.93 7.72
C SER A 101 7.53 -4.03 6.76
N ILE A 102 8.02 -5.23 7.02
CA ILE A 102 7.52 -6.49 6.47
C ILE A 102 7.22 -7.40 7.65
N GLU A 103 5.94 -7.65 7.88
CA GLU A 103 5.47 -8.64 8.85
C GLU A 103 5.18 -9.94 8.11
N THR A 104 5.70 -11.05 8.61
CA THR A 104 5.54 -12.39 8.04
C THR A 104 4.88 -13.29 9.07
N LEU A 105 3.76 -13.89 8.69
CA LEU A 105 3.04 -14.90 9.45
C LEU A 105 3.11 -16.22 8.68
N GLN A 106 3.56 -17.28 9.35
CA GLN A 106 3.70 -18.61 8.74
C GLN A 106 3.13 -19.67 9.67
N SER A 107 2.31 -20.55 9.12
CA SER A 107 1.86 -21.78 9.78
C SER A 107 2.57 -22.96 9.14
N ASP A 108 3.22 -23.80 9.94
CA ASP A 108 3.83 -25.02 9.44
C ASP A 108 2.77 -26.09 9.07
N GLU A 109 3.22 -27.21 8.50
CA GLU A 109 2.33 -28.33 8.12
C GLU A 109 1.62 -28.98 9.33
N LYS A 110 2.07 -28.71 10.56
CA LYS A 110 1.47 -29.19 11.81
C LYS A 110 0.52 -28.15 12.44
N GLY A 111 0.38 -26.97 11.83
CA GLY A 111 -0.44 -25.87 12.32
C GLY A 111 0.24 -24.97 13.36
N SER A 112 1.55 -25.11 13.59
CA SER A 112 2.29 -24.23 14.50
C SER A 112 2.52 -22.88 13.82
N VAL A 113 2.06 -21.82 14.49
CA VAL A 113 2.09 -20.45 13.95
C VAL A 113 3.35 -19.73 14.43
N SER A 114 4.05 -19.10 13.49
CA SER A 114 5.22 -18.26 13.72
C SER A 114 5.01 -16.88 13.13
N TYR A 115 5.55 -15.87 13.81
CA TYR A 115 5.46 -14.47 13.42
C TYR A 115 6.83 -13.80 13.51
N GLU A 116 7.19 -13.08 12.46
CA GLU A 116 8.41 -12.29 12.35
C GLU A 116 8.08 -10.90 11.78
N MET A 117 8.70 -9.85 12.33
CA MET A 117 8.63 -8.50 11.78
C MET A 117 10.04 -8.03 11.46
N LYS A 118 10.24 -7.56 10.22
CA LYS A 118 11.45 -6.85 9.80
C LYS A 118 11.10 -5.39 9.58
N ASN A 119 11.66 -4.50 10.38
CA ASN A 119 11.50 -3.06 10.20
C ASN A 119 12.69 -2.48 9.47
N ALA A 120 12.47 -1.46 8.64
CA ALA A 120 13.56 -0.74 8.00
C ALA A 120 14.33 0.15 8.99
N GLU A 121 13.68 0.65 10.04
CA GLU A 121 14.25 1.66 10.95
C GLU A 121 14.72 1.13 12.33
N SER A 122 14.23 -0.03 12.81
CA SER A 122 14.68 -0.61 14.09
C SER A 122 14.22 -2.06 14.32
N ASN A 123 15.16 -2.93 14.67
CA ASN A 123 14.89 -4.33 15.01
C ASN A 123 14.35 -4.56 16.44
N ASN A 124 14.20 -3.52 17.27
CA ASN A 124 13.98 -3.64 18.72
C ASN A 124 12.69 -3.00 19.24
N LEU A 125 11.61 -3.04 18.47
CA LEU A 125 10.28 -2.75 19.02
C LEU A 125 9.75 -4.02 19.71
N SER A 126 9.44 -3.92 21.00
CA SER A 126 8.72 -4.98 21.72
C SER A 126 7.28 -5.01 21.19
N VAL A 127 7.05 -5.88 20.20
CA VAL A 127 5.75 -6.05 19.56
C VAL A 127 5.01 -7.21 20.21
N ASN A 128 3.74 -6.99 20.56
CA ASN A 128 2.83 -8.05 20.99
C ASN A 128 2.49 -8.94 19.79
N LYS A 129 3.04 -10.15 19.74
CA LYS A 129 2.94 -11.03 18.56
C LYS A 129 1.51 -11.50 18.34
N GLU A 130 0.81 -11.83 19.41
CA GLU A 130 -0.56 -12.33 19.38
C GLU A 130 -1.51 -11.27 18.80
N GLU A 131 -1.37 -10.02 19.23
CA GLU A 131 -2.13 -8.88 18.69
C GLU A 131 -1.86 -8.67 17.20
N ARG A 132 -0.58 -8.78 16.77
CA ARG A 132 -0.24 -8.64 15.35
C ARG A 132 -0.78 -9.78 14.51
N ILE A 133 -0.72 -11.02 15.00
CA ILE A 133 -1.32 -12.18 14.32
C ILE A 133 -2.82 -11.94 14.14
N GLN A 134 -3.53 -11.54 15.20
CA GLN A 134 -4.96 -11.21 15.11
C GLN A 134 -5.22 -10.07 14.11
N TYR A 135 -4.38 -9.04 14.10
CA TYR A 135 -4.50 -7.94 13.14
C TYR A 135 -4.31 -8.41 11.69
N LEU A 136 -3.27 -9.22 11.40
CA LEU A 136 -3.05 -9.79 10.07
C LEU A 136 -4.24 -10.66 9.62
N MET A 137 -4.81 -11.44 10.54
CA MET A 137 -5.95 -12.30 10.27
C MET A 137 -7.30 -11.58 10.19
N SER A 138 -7.36 -10.31 10.62
CA SER A 138 -8.58 -9.48 10.50
C SER A 138 -8.80 -8.93 9.08
N TYR A 139 -7.82 -9.08 8.19
CA TYR A 139 -7.95 -8.65 6.80
C TYR A 139 -8.95 -9.51 6.04
N HIS A 140 -9.71 -8.86 5.16
CA HIS A 140 -10.62 -9.53 4.26
C HIS A 140 -10.06 -9.46 2.83
N PRO A 141 -10.09 -10.57 2.07
CA PRO A 141 -9.71 -10.55 0.65
C PRO A 141 -10.56 -9.55 -0.12
N VAL A 142 -9.94 -8.82 -1.05
CA VAL A 142 -10.69 -7.91 -1.92
C VAL A 142 -11.64 -8.69 -2.82
N SER A 143 -12.91 -8.30 -2.84
CA SER A 143 -13.85 -8.79 -3.84
C SER A 143 -13.57 -8.08 -5.16
N ARG A 144 -13.27 -8.83 -6.21
CA ARG A 144 -13.15 -8.30 -7.57
C ARG A 144 -14.48 -8.52 -8.29
N PRO A 145 -15.03 -7.50 -8.97
CA PRO A 145 -16.26 -7.63 -9.75
C PRO A 145 -16.08 -8.57 -10.96
#